data_AF-F7BIH2-F1
#
_entry.id   AF-F7BIH2-F1
#
_cell.length_a   1.000
_cell.length_b   1.000
_cell.length_c   1.000
_cell.angle_alpha   90.00
_cell.angle_beta   90.00
_cell.angle_gamma   90.00
#
_symmetry.space_group_name_H-M   'P 1'
#
loop_
_entity.id
_entity.type
_entity.pdbx_description
1 polymer ?
#
loop_
_entity_poly.entity_id
_entity_poly.type
_entity_poly.pdbx_seq_one_letter_code
_entity_poly.pdbx_strand_id
1 'polypeptide(L)'
;STAGLFTWTPTNTTVTSLSINVIDSSGFASSLDVNIKLCGCQNGGTCNNNDPAISDTANRFELKSCTCSSGYSGVLCSEDEDSCATNNPCDSRVTCTDLPPPATGPTGVSCGPCPTGFTGDGQFCIRDVCASNPCQQKCDFASPTTHACSCNTGYVLNTTDNMSCIDINECDSNPCVANLQTCVNTPGSFRCDCLSGLVPNNVTGCTDFNECT
;
A
#
# COMPACT_ATOMS: atom_id res chain seq x y z
N SER A 1 49.29 41.75 26.01
CA SER A 1 47.98 41.34 25.46
C SER A 1 47.37 40.33 26.41
N THR A 2 46.18 40.60 26.94
CA THR A 2 45.40 39.61 27.69
C THR A 2 44.49 38.91 26.70
N ALA A 3 44.76 37.63 26.42
CA ALA A 3 43.84 36.80 25.65
C ALA A 3 42.81 36.20 26.61
N GLY A 4 41.52 36.41 26.32
CA GLY A 4 40.41 35.76 27.01
C GLY A 4 39.66 34.85 26.05
N LEU A 5 39.32 33.64 26.50
CA LEU A 5 38.46 32.73 25.73
C LEU A 5 37.03 32.85 26.26
N PHE A 6 36.11 33.23 25.40
CA PHE A 6 34.67 33.19 25.67
C PHE A 6 34.06 32.03 24.88
N THR A 7 33.37 31.12 25.58
CA THR A 7 32.65 30.01 24.96
C THR A 7 31.18 30.12 25.33
N TRP A 8 30.32 30.09 24.32
CA TRP A 8 28.88 30.10 24.49
C TRP A 8 28.26 29.10 23.52
N THR A 9 27.32 28.31 24.03
CA THR A 9 26.53 27.36 23.24
C THR A 9 25.10 27.84 23.26
N PRO A 10 24.50 28.21 22.12
CA PRO A 10 23.10 28.58 22.05
C PRO A 10 22.23 27.43 22.56
N THR A 11 21.25 27.73 23.40
CA THR A 11 20.29 26.74 23.91
C THR A 11 19.07 26.59 23.00
N ASN A 12 18.92 27.47 22.01
CA ASN A 12 17.86 27.44 21.02
C ASN A 12 18.34 28.08 19.69
N THR A 13 17.47 28.05 18.68
CA THR A 13 17.69 28.66 17.36
C THR A 13 17.19 30.11 17.27
N THR A 14 16.78 30.71 18.41
CA THR A 14 16.31 32.10 18.42
C THR A 14 17.48 33.06 18.23
N VAL A 15 17.31 34.03 17.33
CA VAL A 15 18.35 35.00 16.97
C VAL A 15 18.71 35.85 18.19
N THR A 16 19.99 35.83 18.60
CA THR A 16 20.47 36.52 19.82
C THR A 16 21.72 37.32 19.50
N SER A 17 21.73 38.65 19.58
CA SER A 17 22.90 39.47 19.21
C SER A 17 24.16 39.22 20.04
N LEU A 18 25.32 39.03 19.41
CA LEU A 18 26.63 39.02 20.06
C LEU A 18 27.42 40.28 19.69
N SER A 19 27.65 41.13 20.69
CA SER A 19 28.44 42.36 20.58
C SER A 19 29.56 42.33 21.62
N ILE A 20 30.79 42.52 21.18
CA ILE A 20 31.97 42.61 22.05
C ILE A 20 32.17 44.09 22.38
N ASN A 21 31.87 44.47 23.63
CA ASN A 21 32.07 45.83 24.13
C ASN A 21 33.38 45.95 24.90
N VAL A 22 34.19 46.95 24.56
CA VAL A 22 35.43 47.30 25.25
C VAL A 22 35.26 48.70 25.84
N ILE A 23 35.42 48.84 27.15
CA ILE A 23 35.25 50.11 27.88
C ILE A 23 36.57 50.42 28.60
N ASP A 24 37.10 51.63 28.41
CA ASP A 24 38.32 52.06 29.11
C ASP A 24 38.02 52.61 30.52
N SER A 25 39.07 52.89 31.29
CA SER A 25 38.95 53.47 32.64
C SER A 25 38.36 54.87 32.67
N SER A 26 38.28 55.54 31.51
CA SER A 26 37.70 56.87 31.33
C SER A 26 36.20 56.80 30.96
N GLY A 27 35.65 55.60 30.79
CA GLY A 27 34.27 55.37 30.37
C GLY A 27 34.04 55.41 28.86
N PHE A 28 35.10 55.49 28.05
CA PHE A 28 34.99 55.44 26.60
C PHE A 28 34.78 54.00 26.14
N ALA A 29 33.74 53.77 25.35
CA ALA A 29 33.34 52.44 24.89
C ALA A 29 33.49 52.29 23.38
N SER A 30 33.94 51.12 22.93
CA SER A 30 33.89 50.67 21.54
C SER A 30 33.21 49.30 21.47
N SER A 31 32.43 49.05 20.43
CA SER A 31 31.72 47.78 20.21
C SER A 31 32.14 47.14 18.89
N LEU A 32 32.28 45.82 18.88
CA LEU A 32 32.41 45.01 17.69
C LEU A 32 31.25 44.01 17.61
N ASP A 33 30.42 44.14 16.58
CA ASP A 33 29.40 43.15 16.25
C ASP A 33 30.00 42.02 15.39
N VAL A 34 29.80 40.78 15.79
CA VAL A 34 30.31 39.60 15.06
C VAL A 34 29.14 38.86 14.42
N ASN A 35 29.20 38.63 13.10
CA ASN A 35 28.24 37.81 12.40
C ASN A 35 28.60 36.33 12.55
N ILE A 36 27.71 35.54 13.17
CA ILE A 36 27.88 34.10 13.36
C ILE A 36 26.88 33.34 12.49
N LYS A 37 27.42 32.41 11.69
CA LYS A 37 26.64 31.46 10.88
C LYS A 37 26.32 30.23 11.70
N LEU A 38 25.04 29.97 11.93
CA LEU A 38 24.57 28.82 12.70
C LEU A 38 23.91 27.80 11.77
N CYS A 39 24.07 26.52 12.11
CA CYS A 39 23.33 25.43 11.47
C CYS A 39 22.72 24.53 12.55
N GLY A 40 21.46 24.14 12.35
CA GLY A 40 20.68 23.34 13.28
C GLY A 40 19.70 22.40 12.59
N CYS A 41 20.14 21.74 11.51
CA CYS A 41 19.31 20.79 10.78
C CYS A 41 18.83 19.65 11.69
N GLN A 42 17.56 19.32 11.59
CA GLN A 42 16.92 18.22 12.30
C GLN A 42 16.78 17.00 11.39
N ASN A 43 16.39 15.86 11.97
CA ASN A 43 15.98 14.65 11.24
C ASN A 43 16.96 14.17 10.15
N GLY A 44 18.27 14.30 10.43
CA GLY A 44 19.33 13.89 9.50
C GLY A 44 19.55 14.85 8.32
N GLY A 45 19.00 16.06 8.35
CA GLY A 45 19.29 17.10 7.37
C GLY A 45 20.76 17.53 7.38
N THR A 46 21.27 17.94 6.22
CA THR A 46 22.68 18.37 6.03
C THR A 46 22.77 19.87 5.79
N CYS A 47 23.67 20.54 6.49
CA CYS A 47 23.88 22.00 6.35
C CYS A 47 24.37 22.37 4.94
N ASN A 48 23.67 23.28 4.27
CA ASN A 48 24.17 23.87 3.04
C ASN A 48 25.03 25.11 3.35
N ASN A 49 26.35 24.93 3.36
CA ASN A 49 27.28 26.02 3.67
C ASN A 49 27.39 27.08 2.56
N ASN A 50 26.94 26.73 1.35
CA ASN A 50 27.05 27.59 0.16
C ASN A 50 25.79 28.43 -0.06
N ASP A 51 24.68 28.13 0.62
CA ASP A 51 23.46 28.90 0.47
C ASP A 51 23.60 30.31 1.06
N PRO A 52 22.95 31.32 0.45
CA PRO A 52 22.83 32.63 1.04
C PRO A 52 22.20 32.46 2.41
N ALA A 53 22.85 33.03 3.43
CA ALA A 53 22.29 32.94 4.76
C ALA A 53 20.96 33.65 4.82
N ILE A 54 20.02 33.06 5.53
CA ILE A 54 18.76 33.71 5.85
C ILE A 54 19.10 34.69 6.98
N SER A 55 19.27 35.97 6.59
CA SER A 55 19.58 37.06 7.52
C SER A 55 18.30 37.54 8.19
N ASP A 56 18.32 37.68 9.51
CA ASP A 56 17.35 38.54 10.20
C ASP A 56 17.72 40.01 9.94
N THR A 57 16.70 40.87 9.89
CA THR A 57 16.68 42.32 9.70
C THR A 57 17.75 43.16 10.41
N ALA A 58 18.56 42.58 11.31
CA ALA A 58 19.66 43.23 12.02
C ALA A 58 21.08 42.78 11.60
N ASN A 59 21.27 41.85 10.65
CA ASN A 59 22.58 41.43 10.10
C ASN A 59 23.62 40.86 11.09
N ARG A 60 23.21 40.45 12.30
CA ARG A 60 24.12 39.94 13.35
C ARG A 60 24.22 38.42 13.44
N PHE A 61 23.23 37.67 12.93
CA PHE A 61 23.29 36.21 12.80
C PHE A 61 22.75 35.78 11.44
N GLU A 62 23.27 34.67 10.95
CA GLU A 62 22.98 34.12 9.64
C GLU A 62 22.61 32.64 9.80
N LEU A 63 21.34 32.28 9.59
CA LEU A 63 20.94 30.86 9.60
C LEU A 63 21.23 30.23 8.23
N LYS A 64 21.90 29.08 8.25
CA LYS A 64 22.11 28.28 7.04
C LYS A 64 20.95 27.32 6.83
N SER A 65 20.51 27.22 5.59
CA SER A 65 19.50 26.27 5.14
C SER A 65 20.03 24.84 5.21
N CYS A 66 19.09 23.90 5.24
CA CYS A 66 19.36 22.47 5.28
C CYS A 66 18.90 21.79 4.01
N THR A 67 19.68 20.83 3.52
CA THR A 67 19.21 19.80 2.59
C THR A 67 18.56 18.70 3.42
N CYS A 68 17.24 18.54 3.26
CA CYS A 68 16.47 17.60 4.07
C CYS A 68 16.58 16.17 3.57
N SER A 69 16.54 15.23 4.53
CA SER A 69 16.31 13.82 4.22
C SER A 69 14.87 13.63 3.70
N SER A 70 14.65 12.54 2.95
CA SER A 70 13.34 12.24 2.35
C SER A 70 12.21 12.31 3.38
N GLY A 71 11.11 12.98 3.03
CA GLY A 71 9.93 13.14 3.88
C GLY A 71 10.00 14.32 4.87
N TYR A 72 11.05 15.12 4.84
CA TYR A 72 11.14 16.32 5.68
C TYR A 72 11.27 17.59 4.83
N SER A 73 10.66 18.67 5.31
CA SER A 73 10.64 19.96 4.64
C SER A 73 10.97 21.13 5.59
N GLY A 74 11.03 22.33 5.04
CA GLY A 74 11.35 23.56 5.77
C GLY A 74 12.86 23.84 5.90
N VAL A 75 13.17 25.01 6.45
CA VAL A 75 14.55 25.53 6.52
C VAL A 75 15.47 24.65 7.37
N LEU A 76 14.92 24.02 8.40
CA LEU A 76 15.63 23.19 9.37
C LEU A 76 15.26 21.70 9.29
N CYS A 77 14.46 21.28 8.30
CA CYS A 77 13.98 19.90 8.18
C CYS A 77 13.15 19.42 9.40
N SER A 78 12.44 20.35 10.03
CA SER A 78 11.55 20.10 11.17
C SER A 78 10.12 19.76 10.74
N GLU A 79 9.75 20.19 9.53
CA GLU A 79 8.40 20.01 9.03
C GLU A 79 8.30 18.70 8.26
N ASP A 80 7.10 18.15 8.23
CA ASP A 80 6.76 17.03 7.38
C ASP A 80 6.66 17.49 5.91
N GLU A 81 7.03 16.64 4.97
CA GLU A 81 6.81 16.90 3.55
C GLU A 81 5.48 16.28 3.12
N ASP A 82 4.49 17.13 2.85
CA ASP A 82 3.20 16.68 2.29
C ASP A 82 3.39 16.13 0.87
N SER A 83 3.57 14.82 0.82
CA SER A 83 3.85 14.07 -0.40
C SER A 83 2.61 13.99 -1.30
N CYS A 84 1.41 14.12 -0.72
CA CYS A 84 0.15 14.21 -1.47
C CYS A 84 0.01 15.57 -2.20
N ALA A 85 0.60 16.65 -1.68
CA ALA A 85 0.58 17.95 -2.36
C ALA A 85 1.66 18.07 -3.44
N THR A 86 2.83 17.48 -3.24
CA THR A 86 3.99 17.65 -4.14
C THR A 86 4.03 16.63 -5.26
N ASN A 87 3.70 15.36 -4.98
CA ASN A 87 3.79 14.28 -5.95
C ASN A 87 2.81 13.15 -5.61
N ASN A 88 1.51 13.44 -5.66
CA ASN A 88 0.46 12.46 -5.37
C ASN A 88 0.57 11.24 -6.30
N PRO A 89 0.96 10.06 -5.79
CA PRO A 89 1.13 8.86 -6.60
C PRO A 89 -0.18 8.05 -6.69
N CYS A 90 -1.20 8.40 -5.92
CA CYS A 90 -2.46 7.67 -5.85
C CYS A 90 -3.31 7.88 -7.11
N ASP A 91 -4.20 6.92 -7.38
CA ASP A 91 -5.20 7.07 -8.43
C ASP A 91 -6.03 8.33 -8.18
N SER A 92 -6.30 9.11 -9.23
CA SER A 92 -7.01 10.39 -9.11
C SER A 92 -8.42 10.28 -8.53
N ARG A 93 -8.98 9.06 -8.46
CA ARG A 93 -10.30 8.78 -7.91
C ARG A 93 -10.27 8.34 -6.44
N VAL A 94 -9.11 8.21 -5.83
CA VAL A 94 -8.98 7.85 -4.41
C VAL A 94 -8.43 9.01 -3.60
N THR A 95 -8.63 8.94 -2.28
CA THR A 95 -8.04 9.90 -1.34
C THR A 95 -6.58 9.54 -1.08
N CYS A 96 -5.68 10.52 -1.23
CA CYS A 96 -4.29 10.41 -0.78
C CYS A 96 -4.20 10.89 0.67
N THR A 97 -3.54 10.13 1.52
CA THR A 97 -3.25 10.50 2.91
C THR A 97 -1.74 10.54 3.10
N ASP A 98 -1.24 11.69 3.52
CA ASP A 98 0.18 11.88 3.84
C ASP A 98 0.53 11.16 5.15
N LEU A 99 1.69 10.49 5.18
CA LEU A 99 2.13 9.72 6.34
C LEU A 99 3.34 10.40 6.99
N PRO A 100 3.33 10.58 8.33
CA PRO A 100 4.43 11.23 9.00
C PRO A 100 5.72 10.39 8.92
N PRO A 101 6.90 11.02 8.80
CA PRO A 101 8.20 10.38 8.89
C PRO A 101 8.33 9.60 10.22
N PRO A 102 9.01 8.45 10.25
CA PRO A 102 9.82 7.81 9.21
C PRO A 102 9.01 6.72 8.48
N ALA A 103 7.89 7.09 7.85
CA ALA A 103 6.99 6.15 7.18
C ALA A 103 7.79 5.11 6.37
N THR A 104 7.65 3.83 6.75
CA THR A 104 8.48 2.71 6.30
C THR A 104 8.11 2.24 4.89
N GLY A 105 8.00 3.16 3.94
CA GLY A 105 7.65 2.90 2.56
C GLY A 105 8.27 3.93 1.61
N PRO A 106 8.43 3.59 0.32
CA PRO A 106 9.14 4.42 -0.65
C PRO A 106 8.45 5.73 -1.04
N THR A 107 7.22 6.01 -0.58
CA THR A 107 6.42 7.16 -1.05
C THR A 107 5.80 8.03 0.04
N GLY A 108 5.97 7.73 1.34
CA GLY A 108 5.46 8.61 2.41
C GLY A 108 3.94 8.83 2.41
N VAL A 109 3.16 8.02 1.68
CA VAL A 109 1.71 8.20 1.53
C VAL A 109 0.94 6.90 1.70
N SER A 110 -0.36 7.01 1.98
CA SER A 110 -1.34 5.93 1.95
C SER A 110 -2.49 6.30 1.02
N CYS A 111 -2.74 5.45 0.02
CA CYS A 111 -3.87 5.61 -0.90
C CYS A 111 -5.12 4.91 -0.36
N GLY A 112 -6.27 5.59 -0.46
CA GLY A 112 -7.57 5.03 -0.10
C GLY A 112 -8.00 3.87 -1.01
N PRO A 113 -9.07 3.13 -0.63
CA PRO A 113 -9.57 2.02 -1.44
C PRO A 113 -10.11 2.51 -2.79
N CYS A 114 -10.04 1.63 -3.80
CA CYS A 114 -10.61 1.92 -5.11
C CYS A 114 -12.14 2.14 -5.02
N PRO A 115 -12.71 3.03 -5.85
CA PRO A 115 -14.16 3.25 -5.89
C PRO A 115 -14.94 1.99 -6.29
N THR A 116 -16.25 1.98 -6.01
CA THR A 116 -17.15 0.89 -6.43
C THR A 116 -17.03 0.60 -7.92
N GLY A 117 -16.86 -0.68 -8.27
CA GLY A 117 -16.66 -1.13 -9.66
C GLY A 117 -15.20 -1.04 -10.14
N PHE A 118 -14.26 -0.76 -9.24
CA PHE A 118 -12.82 -0.81 -9.48
C PHE A 118 -12.13 -1.68 -8.44
N THR A 119 -11.01 -2.27 -8.81
CA THR A 119 -10.15 -3.08 -7.95
C THR A 119 -8.69 -2.66 -8.13
N GLY A 120 -7.86 -2.91 -7.12
CA GLY A 120 -6.46 -2.49 -7.08
C GLY A 120 -5.98 -2.11 -5.68
N ASP A 121 -4.84 -1.43 -5.61
CA ASP A 121 -4.15 -1.01 -4.38
C ASP A 121 -4.40 0.46 -4.01
N GLY A 122 -5.29 1.16 -4.73
CA GLY A 122 -5.53 2.59 -4.57
C GLY A 122 -4.51 3.47 -5.30
N GLN A 123 -3.29 2.97 -5.54
CA GLN A 123 -2.34 3.63 -6.44
C GLN A 123 -2.75 3.44 -7.90
N PHE A 124 -3.19 2.23 -8.23
CA PHE A 124 -3.68 1.85 -9.55
C PHE A 124 -5.06 1.20 -9.42
N CYS A 125 -6.11 1.91 -9.85
CA CYS A 125 -7.46 1.36 -9.86
C CYS A 125 -7.90 1.00 -11.28
N ILE A 126 -8.11 -0.29 -11.53
CA ILE A 126 -8.64 -0.81 -12.80
C ILE A 126 -10.09 -1.23 -12.64
N ARG A 127 -10.86 -1.18 -13.74
CA ARG A 127 -12.27 -1.58 -13.71
C ARG A 127 -12.38 -3.03 -13.26
N ASP A 128 -13.21 -3.27 -12.25
CA ASP A 128 -13.60 -4.60 -11.85
C ASP A 128 -14.73 -5.08 -12.77
N VAL A 129 -14.33 -5.79 -13.83
CA VAL A 129 -15.25 -6.43 -14.79
C VAL A 129 -16.06 -7.55 -14.16
N CYS A 130 -15.66 -8.07 -12.99
CA CYS A 130 -16.33 -9.14 -12.27
C CYS A 130 -17.25 -8.63 -11.15
N ALA A 131 -17.22 -7.35 -10.81
CA ALA A 131 -18.04 -6.74 -9.75
C ALA A 131 -19.56 -6.99 -9.90
N SER A 132 -20.04 -7.14 -11.14
CA SER A 132 -21.46 -7.40 -11.45
C SER A 132 -21.83 -8.88 -11.45
N ASN A 133 -20.91 -9.78 -11.11
CA ASN A 133 -21.05 -11.23 -11.24
C ASN A 133 -21.59 -11.66 -12.61
N PRO A 134 -20.88 -11.34 -13.71
CA PRO A 134 -21.35 -11.66 -15.06
C PRO A 134 -21.34 -13.17 -15.34
N CYS A 135 -20.54 -13.96 -14.63
CA CYS A 135 -20.41 -15.40 -14.85
C CYS A 135 -21.26 -16.20 -13.85
N GLN A 136 -21.79 -17.35 -14.26
CA GLN A 136 -22.58 -18.22 -13.36
C GLN A 136 -21.75 -18.78 -12.20
N GLN A 137 -20.47 -19.11 -12.42
CA GLN A 137 -19.62 -19.75 -11.42
C GLN A 137 -18.32 -18.99 -11.15
N LYS A 138 -17.40 -18.90 -12.13
CA LYS A 138 -16.12 -18.20 -11.97
C LYS A 138 -15.95 -17.10 -13.00
N CYS A 139 -15.48 -15.95 -12.54
CA CYS A 139 -15.15 -14.80 -13.37
C CYS A 139 -13.66 -14.49 -13.21
N ASP A 140 -12.94 -14.52 -14.32
CA ASP A 140 -11.52 -14.29 -14.40
C ASP A 140 -11.25 -12.97 -15.15
N PHE A 141 -10.32 -12.17 -14.63
CA PHE A 141 -9.90 -10.94 -15.30
C PHE A 141 -9.11 -11.27 -16.57
N ALA A 142 -9.59 -10.79 -17.72
CA ALA A 142 -8.87 -10.91 -18.99
C ALA A 142 -8.20 -9.59 -19.39
N SER A 143 -8.94 -8.48 -19.30
CA SER A 143 -8.42 -7.13 -19.54
C SER A 143 -9.30 -6.07 -18.83
N PRO A 144 -8.90 -4.79 -18.79
CA PRO A 144 -9.70 -3.72 -18.16
C PRO A 144 -11.12 -3.55 -18.72
N THR A 145 -11.42 -4.12 -19.89
CA THR A 145 -12.73 -4.07 -20.53
C THR A 145 -13.36 -5.43 -20.74
N THR A 146 -12.65 -6.54 -20.50
CA THR A 146 -13.12 -7.89 -20.78
C THR A 146 -12.86 -8.84 -19.62
N HIS A 147 -13.77 -9.80 -19.45
CA HIS A 147 -13.64 -10.91 -18.52
C HIS A 147 -13.69 -12.23 -19.29
N ALA A 148 -13.22 -13.29 -18.65
CA ALA A 148 -13.45 -14.66 -19.10
C ALA A 148 -14.25 -15.40 -18.02
N CYS A 149 -15.25 -16.17 -18.42
CA CYS A 149 -15.95 -17.05 -17.50
C CYS A 149 -15.34 -18.44 -17.56
N SER A 150 -15.24 -19.07 -16.39
CA SER A 150 -14.84 -20.46 -16.27
C SER A 150 -15.77 -21.21 -15.30
N CYS A 151 -15.74 -22.53 -15.36
CA CYS A 151 -16.61 -23.38 -14.56
C CYS A 151 -15.83 -24.15 -13.50
N ASN A 152 -16.54 -24.54 -12.44
CA ASN A 152 -16.06 -25.51 -11.47
C ASN A 152 -15.87 -26.88 -12.14
N THR A 153 -15.08 -27.75 -11.52
CA THR A 153 -14.95 -29.15 -11.92
C THR A 153 -16.32 -29.83 -11.97
N GLY A 154 -16.57 -30.69 -12.96
CA GLY A 154 -17.88 -31.31 -13.21
C GLY A 154 -18.81 -30.49 -14.10
N TYR A 155 -18.36 -29.33 -14.60
CA TYR A 155 -19.13 -28.47 -15.49
C TYR A 155 -18.30 -28.08 -16.72
N VAL A 156 -19.00 -27.80 -17.82
CA VAL A 156 -18.45 -27.25 -19.06
C VAL A 156 -19.04 -25.88 -19.35
N LEU A 157 -18.23 -24.96 -19.85
CA LEU A 157 -18.70 -23.63 -20.23
C LEU A 157 -19.67 -23.73 -21.42
N ASN A 158 -20.83 -23.09 -21.30
CA ASN A 158 -21.79 -22.97 -22.37
C ASN A 158 -21.22 -22.07 -23.48
N THR A 159 -20.98 -22.61 -24.66
CA THR A 159 -20.40 -21.88 -25.79
C THR A 159 -21.37 -20.91 -26.47
N THR A 160 -22.65 -20.95 -26.11
CA THR A 160 -23.69 -20.06 -26.68
C THR A 160 -23.64 -18.67 -26.06
N ASP A 161 -23.49 -18.59 -24.73
CA ASP A 161 -23.43 -17.33 -23.98
C ASP A 161 -22.04 -17.04 -23.39
N ASN A 162 -21.16 -18.03 -23.31
CA ASN A 162 -19.85 -17.97 -22.65
C ASN A 162 -19.91 -17.48 -21.19
N MET A 163 -21.05 -17.64 -20.52
CA MET A 163 -21.32 -17.14 -19.17
C MET A 163 -21.88 -18.23 -18.26
N SER A 164 -22.67 -19.14 -18.83
CA SER A 164 -23.32 -20.22 -18.09
C SER A 164 -22.45 -21.48 -18.07
N CYS A 165 -22.63 -22.29 -17.04
CA CYS A 165 -21.97 -23.57 -16.86
C CYS A 165 -23.00 -24.69 -16.95
N ILE A 166 -22.78 -25.60 -17.90
CA ILE A 166 -23.61 -26.78 -18.12
C ILE A 166 -22.98 -27.93 -17.34
N ASP A 167 -23.81 -28.62 -16.57
CA ASP A 167 -23.43 -29.82 -15.84
C ASP A 167 -22.97 -30.92 -16.81
N ILE A 168 -21.82 -31.54 -16.54
CA ILE A 168 -21.34 -32.67 -17.32
C ILE A 168 -22.08 -33.91 -16.81
N ASN A 169 -22.82 -34.58 -17.69
CA ASN A 169 -23.45 -35.84 -17.32
C ASN A 169 -22.43 -36.99 -17.39
N GLU A 170 -21.75 -37.27 -16.28
CA GLU A 170 -20.75 -38.35 -16.29
C GLU A 170 -21.37 -39.73 -16.50
N CYS A 171 -22.69 -39.90 -16.29
CA CYS A 171 -23.39 -41.16 -16.54
C CYS A 171 -23.39 -41.58 -18.01
N ASP A 172 -23.20 -40.66 -18.95
CA ASP A 172 -23.11 -40.98 -20.38
C ASP A 172 -21.89 -41.87 -20.70
N SER A 173 -20.88 -41.88 -19.82
CA SER A 173 -19.70 -42.74 -19.92
C SER A 173 -19.89 -44.13 -19.27
N ASN A 174 -21.05 -44.41 -18.68
CA ASN A 174 -21.33 -45.61 -17.88
C ASN A 174 -20.26 -45.91 -16.81
N PRO A 175 -20.00 -44.99 -15.87
CA PRO A 175 -18.91 -45.12 -14.89
C PRO A 175 -19.21 -46.12 -13.76
N CYS A 176 -20.48 -46.50 -13.58
CA CYS A 176 -20.93 -47.40 -12.52
C CYS A 176 -20.79 -48.88 -12.89
N VAL A 177 -20.78 -49.76 -11.88
CA VAL A 177 -20.65 -51.20 -12.10
C VAL A 177 -21.88 -51.74 -12.83
N ALA A 178 -21.67 -52.24 -14.05
CA ALA A 178 -22.72 -52.82 -14.88
C ALA A 178 -23.46 -53.94 -14.13
N ASN A 179 -24.78 -53.99 -14.28
CA ASN A 179 -25.69 -54.97 -13.66
C ASN A 179 -25.80 -54.95 -12.12
N LEU A 180 -25.10 -54.06 -11.41
CA LEU A 180 -25.19 -53.92 -9.95
C LEU A 180 -25.62 -52.51 -9.51
N GLN A 181 -25.29 -51.50 -10.31
CA GLN A 181 -25.52 -50.10 -9.99
C GLN A 181 -26.26 -49.37 -11.11
N THR A 182 -27.06 -48.39 -10.73
CA THR A 182 -27.65 -47.39 -11.62
C THR A 182 -26.93 -46.06 -11.42
N CYS A 183 -26.47 -45.45 -12.50
CA CYS A 183 -25.85 -44.13 -12.45
C CYS A 183 -26.92 -43.05 -12.28
N VAL A 184 -26.69 -42.12 -11.36
CA VAL A 184 -27.52 -40.93 -11.16
C VAL A 184 -26.64 -39.70 -11.27
N ASN A 185 -26.91 -38.89 -12.29
CA ASN A 185 -26.23 -37.62 -12.49
C ASN A 185 -26.62 -36.61 -11.40
N THR A 186 -25.67 -35.79 -10.97
CA THR A 186 -25.87 -34.76 -9.94
C THR A 186 -25.15 -33.47 -10.31
N PRO A 187 -25.55 -32.29 -9.81
CA PRO A 187 -24.84 -31.06 -10.15
C PRO A 187 -23.36 -31.09 -9.75
N GLY A 188 -22.47 -31.12 -10.73
CA GLY A 188 -21.00 -31.14 -10.63
C GLY A 188 -20.39 -32.51 -10.39
N SER A 189 -21.19 -33.60 -10.43
CA SER A 189 -20.70 -34.95 -10.18
C SER A 189 -21.74 -36.03 -10.54
N PHE A 190 -21.45 -37.27 -10.21
CA PHE A 190 -22.41 -38.37 -10.31
C PHE A 190 -22.30 -39.28 -9.09
N ARG A 191 -23.32 -40.10 -8.88
CA ARG A 191 -23.25 -41.21 -7.93
C ARG A 191 -23.79 -42.48 -8.55
N CYS A 192 -23.34 -43.60 -8.00
CA CYS A 192 -23.79 -44.93 -8.38
C CYS A 192 -24.65 -45.51 -7.26
N ASP A 193 -25.95 -45.63 -7.49
CA ASP A 193 -26.88 -46.20 -6.53
C ASP A 193 -27.02 -47.70 -6.80
N CYS A 194 -27.07 -48.54 -5.77
CA CYS A 194 -27.31 -49.97 -5.93
C CYS A 194 -28.70 -50.23 -6.50
N LEU A 195 -28.82 -51.25 -7.38
CA LEU A 195 -30.13 -51.72 -7.85
C LEU A 195 -30.99 -52.20 -6.67
N SER A 196 -32.32 -52.17 -6.84
CA SER A 196 -33.26 -52.61 -5.80
C SER A 196 -32.96 -54.05 -5.34
N GLY A 197 -32.89 -54.25 -4.02
CA GLY A 197 -32.50 -55.53 -3.40
C GLY A 197 -30.98 -55.68 -3.14
N LEU A 198 -30.17 -54.70 -3.53
CA LEU A 198 -28.73 -54.71 -3.26
C LEU A 198 -28.34 -53.59 -2.28
N VAL A 199 -27.36 -53.85 -1.42
CA VAL A 199 -26.80 -52.88 -0.47
C VAL A 199 -25.34 -52.55 -0.79
N PRO A 200 -24.85 -51.34 -0.44
CA PRO A 200 -23.46 -50.96 -0.67
C PRO A 200 -22.47 -51.91 0.01
N ASN A 201 -21.40 -52.28 -0.71
CA ASN A 201 -20.32 -53.13 -0.20
C ASN A 201 -18.96 -52.56 -0.61
N ASN A 202 -18.02 -52.48 0.33
CA ASN A 202 -16.69 -51.90 0.14
C ASN A 202 -15.77 -52.70 -0.83
N VAL A 203 -16.15 -53.93 -1.19
CA VAL A 203 -15.34 -54.84 -2.03
C VAL A 203 -15.85 -54.89 -3.47
N THR A 204 -17.17 -54.98 -3.68
CA THR A 204 -17.80 -55.13 -5.02
C THR A 204 -18.67 -53.94 -5.43
N GLY A 205 -18.77 -52.90 -4.60
CA GLY A 205 -19.67 -51.77 -4.79
C GLY A 205 -21.06 -52.04 -4.24
N CYS A 206 -21.69 -53.15 -4.64
CA CYS A 206 -23.00 -53.59 -4.13
C CYS A 206 -23.03 -55.12 -3.91
N THR A 207 -23.82 -55.60 -2.94
CA THR A 207 -24.11 -57.02 -2.71
C THR A 207 -25.56 -57.21 -2.32
N ASP A 208 -26.14 -58.35 -2.68
CA ASP A 208 -27.44 -58.78 -2.18
C ASP A 208 -27.35 -59.00 -0.66
N PHE A 209 -28.13 -58.25 0.11
CA PHE A 209 -28.29 -58.50 1.54
C PHE A 209 -29.34 -59.58 1.70
N ASN A 210 -29.00 -60.81 1.34
CA ASN A 210 -29.77 -62.05 1.48
C ASN A 210 -31.10 -61.88 2.28
N GLU A 211 -32.17 -61.50 1.58
CA GLU A 211 -33.47 -61.12 2.17
C GLU A 211 -34.33 -62.34 2.59
N CYS A 212 -33.75 -63.54 2.70
CA CYS A 212 -34.48 -64.76 3.06
C CYS A 212 -33.83 -65.50 4.24
N THR A 213 -34.46 -65.38 5.42
CA THR A 213 -34.56 -66.47 6.41
C THR A 213 -35.95 -67.06 6.38
#